data_AF-A0A1B6EDN7-F1
#
_entry.id   AF-A0A1B6EDN7-F1
#
_cell.length_a   1.000
_cell.length_b   1.000
_cell.length_c   1.000
_cell.angle_alpha   90.00
_cell.angle_beta   90.00
_cell.angle_gamma   90.00
#
_symmetry.space_group_name_H-M   'P 1'
#
loop_
_entity.id
_entity.type
_entity.pdbx_description
1 polymer ?
#
loop_
_entity_poly.entity_id
_entity_poly.type
_entity_poly.pdbx_seq_one_letter_code
_entity_poly.pdbx_strand_id
1 'polypeptide(L)'
;MDWMLVNPHINRTFSGLGTYIGDKYCIGPNCQEILVEILHKLTVEDCNVRSFRRAISFSQVIKKDLLSLLYNVKNDPKVIDLIVKILVNLTVPVECLLPLNIMLKTDQGRNTIYELNWLLTSCKEAFLDPRSTCTIIVYIQEILDKGDKISPDDCESINNFLLLLRNILHIPEVRGGAPGGGASHQNHIVWNLFSQHLDKVLIQLITNQNRSYWVMVMVQLIPLIYKDQHVGTLQRLLNHWFDEAMSESSDDNESNTSPQDEGSGDSSSMMTSDPTSDSSDNGGSFHRKNKIEPDFQHSTDTIQNYQRIADMIAKKGQIPPHKHNTNHHKNNQIK
;
A
#
# COMPACT_ATOMS: atom_id res chain seq x y z
N MET A 1 22.33 18.01 -11.96
CA MET A 1 22.57 18.75 -10.70
C MET A 1 21.92 20.15 -10.70
N ASP A 2 21.37 20.64 -11.81
CA ASP A 2 20.91 22.03 -11.90
C ASP A 2 19.51 22.33 -11.34
N TRP A 3 18.67 21.33 -11.05
CA TRP A 3 17.30 21.61 -10.61
C TRP A 3 17.23 22.29 -9.22
N MET A 4 18.19 22.00 -8.33
CA MET A 4 18.26 22.61 -6.99
C MET A 4 18.51 24.13 -7.05
N LEU A 5 19.12 24.62 -8.14
CA LEU A 5 19.28 26.04 -8.40
C LEU A 5 18.02 26.67 -9.01
N VAL A 6 17.13 25.85 -9.58
CA VAL A 6 15.94 26.30 -10.33
C VAL A 6 14.73 26.53 -9.43
N ASN A 7 14.69 26.01 -8.19
CA ASN A 7 13.57 26.30 -7.28
C ASN A 7 13.91 26.35 -5.77
N PRO A 8 14.71 27.34 -5.32
CA PRO A 8 15.00 27.54 -3.89
C PRO A 8 13.75 27.78 -3.04
N HIS A 9 12.62 28.14 -3.66
CA HIS A 9 11.34 28.33 -2.96
C HIS A 9 10.76 27.01 -2.46
N ILE A 10 11.03 25.88 -3.12
CA ILE A 10 10.48 24.57 -2.73
C ILE A 10 11.01 24.13 -1.36
N ASN A 11 12.33 24.15 -1.16
CA ASN A 11 12.91 23.80 0.13
C ASN A 11 12.45 24.75 1.24
N ARG A 12 12.23 26.04 0.93
CA ARG A 12 11.64 26.99 1.89
C ARG A 12 10.22 26.63 2.27
N THR A 13 9.36 26.32 1.31
CA THR A 13 7.96 25.94 1.58
C THR A 13 7.91 24.73 2.52
N PHE A 14 8.67 23.68 2.24
CA PHE A 14 8.64 22.46 3.06
C PHE A 14 9.29 22.65 4.44
N SER A 15 10.34 23.46 4.56
CA SER A 15 10.95 23.77 5.86
C SER A 15 9.99 24.46 6.85
N GLY A 16 8.91 25.08 6.36
CA GLY A 16 7.89 25.67 7.20
C GLY A 16 6.88 24.66 7.78
N LEU A 17 6.90 23.39 7.34
CA LEU A 17 6.06 22.33 7.91
C LEU A 17 6.54 21.93 9.31
N GLY A 18 7.84 21.96 9.54
CA GLY A 18 8.44 21.64 10.83
C GLY A 18 9.92 21.30 10.69
N THR A 19 10.56 21.08 11.83
CA THR A 19 11.98 20.72 11.88
C THR A 19 12.28 19.85 13.09
N TYR A 20 13.31 19.02 13.00
CA TYR A 20 13.80 18.27 14.15
C TYR A 20 14.71 19.16 15.02
N ILE A 21 14.37 19.28 16.30
CA ILE A 21 15.24 19.86 17.34
C ILE A 21 15.67 18.70 18.24
N GLY A 22 16.86 18.15 17.96
CA GLY A 22 17.28 16.87 18.51
C GLY A 22 16.39 15.73 17.98
N ASP A 23 15.87 14.89 18.87
CA ASP A 23 14.99 13.76 18.51
C ASP A 23 13.51 14.13 18.41
N LYS A 24 13.16 15.40 18.64
CA LYS A 24 11.77 15.87 18.65
C LYS A 24 11.46 16.65 17.37
N TYR A 25 10.39 16.26 16.69
CA TYR A 25 9.85 17.05 15.58
C TYR A 25 9.03 18.22 16.12
N CYS A 26 9.46 19.44 15.80
CA CYS A 26 8.79 20.68 16.11
C CYS A 26 7.94 21.11 14.91
N ILE A 27 6.61 21.05 15.08
CA ILE A 27 5.64 21.46 14.06
C ILE A 27 5.75 22.97 13.81
N GLY A 28 5.77 23.35 12.54
CA GLY A 28 5.77 24.76 12.14
C GLY A 28 4.43 25.44 12.44
N PRO A 29 4.42 26.72 12.88
CA PRO A 29 3.21 27.42 13.29
C PRO A 29 2.18 27.56 12.15
N ASN A 30 2.63 27.61 10.90
CA ASN A 30 1.79 27.79 9.71
C ASN A 30 1.69 26.51 8.87
N CYS A 31 1.92 25.33 9.47
CA CYS A 31 1.98 24.07 8.72
C CYS A 31 0.69 23.80 7.92
N GLN A 32 -0.49 24.12 8.48
CA GLN A 32 -1.77 23.92 7.80
C GLN A 32 -1.88 24.75 6.51
N GLU A 33 -1.53 26.04 6.56
CA GLU A 33 -1.56 26.95 5.41
C GLU A 33 -0.59 26.49 4.32
N ILE A 34 0.60 26.05 4.73
CA ILE A 34 1.62 25.50 3.84
C ILE A 34 1.12 24.20 3.17
N LEU A 35 0.46 23.31 3.91
CA LEU A 35 -0.12 22.10 3.34
C LEU A 35 -1.22 22.43 2.32
N VAL A 36 -2.08 23.41 2.60
CA VAL A 36 -3.07 23.91 1.62
C VAL A 36 -2.37 24.42 0.36
N GLU A 37 -1.29 25.19 0.50
CA GLU A 37 -0.51 25.71 -0.63
C GLU A 37 0.14 24.57 -1.44
N ILE A 38 0.72 23.56 -0.78
CA ILE A 38 1.31 22.38 -1.43
C ILE A 38 0.25 21.63 -2.22
N LEU A 39 -0.90 21.36 -1.61
CA LEU A 39 -2.01 20.66 -2.26
C LEU A 39 -2.50 21.47 -3.47
N HIS A 40 -2.67 22.78 -3.32
CA HIS A 40 -3.06 23.65 -4.42
C HIS A 40 -2.05 23.58 -5.58
N LYS A 41 -0.75 23.72 -5.30
CA LYS A 41 0.31 23.62 -6.32
C LYS A 41 0.33 22.27 -7.05
N LEU A 42 0.02 21.17 -6.37
CA LEU A 42 -0.15 19.86 -7.00
C LEU A 42 -1.35 19.80 -7.95
N THR A 43 -2.43 20.52 -7.65
CA THR A 43 -3.63 20.55 -8.50
C THR A 43 -3.49 21.43 -9.75
N VAL A 44 -2.68 22.49 -9.69
CA VAL A 44 -2.52 23.47 -10.79
C VAL A 44 -1.19 23.35 -11.53
N GLU A 45 -0.37 22.33 -11.23
CA GLU A 45 0.91 22.13 -11.91
C GLU A 45 0.73 21.86 -13.42
N ASP A 46 1.77 22.17 -14.20
CA ASP A 46 1.78 21.85 -15.63
C ASP A 46 1.63 20.33 -15.84
N CYS A 47 0.54 19.94 -16.50
CA CYS A 47 0.17 18.54 -16.69
C CYS A 47 1.09 17.78 -17.66
N ASN A 48 1.85 18.48 -18.50
CA ASN A 48 2.76 17.88 -19.49
C ASN A 48 4.12 17.53 -18.88
N VAL A 49 4.61 18.35 -17.94
CA VAL A 49 5.96 18.19 -17.37
C VAL A 49 5.97 17.83 -15.89
N ARG A 50 4.83 17.99 -15.18
CA ARG A 50 4.62 17.61 -13.78
C ARG A 50 5.72 18.12 -12.84
N SER A 51 6.11 19.38 -13.04
CA SER A 51 7.33 19.96 -12.46
C SER A 51 7.31 20.00 -10.94
N PHE A 52 6.15 20.27 -10.32
CA PHE A 52 6.06 20.43 -8.87
C PHE A 52 6.21 19.09 -8.13
N ARG A 53 5.49 18.03 -8.56
CA ARG A 53 5.66 16.71 -7.96
C ARG A 53 7.06 16.13 -8.17
N ARG A 54 7.69 16.40 -9.32
CA ARG A 54 9.07 15.97 -9.59
C ARG A 54 10.04 16.65 -8.63
N ALA A 55 9.87 17.94 -8.38
CA ALA A 55 10.66 18.68 -7.41
C ALA A 55 10.50 18.16 -5.96
N ILE A 56 9.29 17.72 -5.58
CA ILE A 56 9.05 17.05 -4.28
C ILE A 56 9.86 15.75 -4.17
N SER A 57 9.90 14.96 -5.25
CA SER A 57 10.67 13.71 -5.31
C SER A 57 12.14 13.91 -4.95
N PHE A 58 12.77 14.94 -5.54
CA PHE A 58 14.18 15.22 -5.33
C PHE A 58 14.53 15.74 -3.93
N SER A 59 13.60 16.40 -3.24
CA SER A 59 13.83 17.02 -1.93
C SER A 59 13.62 16.07 -0.75
N GLN A 60 13.21 14.81 -1.02
CA GLN A 60 12.93 13.78 0.02
C GLN A 60 11.89 14.20 1.06
N VAL A 61 11.00 15.12 0.67
CA VAL A 61 9.98 15.76 1.52
C VAL A 61 9.00 14.76 2.13
N ILE A 62 8.74 13.64 1.44
CA ILE A 62 7.78 12.62 1.90
C ILE A 62 8.16 12.10 3.29
N LYS A 63 9.40 11.61 3.45
CA LYS A 63 9.88 11.05 4.73
C LYS A 63 10.22 12.16 5.73
N LYS A 64 10.94 13.19 5.27
CA LYS A 64 11.52 14.23 6.14
C LYS A 64 10.49 15.19 6.73
N ASP A 65 9.47 15.55 5.97
CA ASP A 65 8.54 16.61 6.34
C ASP A 65 7.11 16.06 6.49
N LEU A 66 6.54 15.44 5.44
CA LEU A 66 5.13 15.03 5.45
C LEU A 66 4.84 13.93 6.48
N LEU A 67 5.60 12.83 6.45
CA LEU A 67 5.41 11.73 7.41
C LEU A 67 5.88 12.12 8.81
N SER A 68 6.96 12.89 8.92
CA SER A 68 7.41 13.41 10.22
C SER A 68 6.34 14.30 10.87
N LEU A 69 5.66 15.14 10.09
CA LEU A 69 4.51 15.89 10.57
C LEU A 69 3.33 14.98 10.95
N LEU A 70 3.01 14.00 10.10
CA LEU A 70 1.92 13.03 10.33
C LEU A 70 2.08 12.28 11.66
N TYR A 71 3.30 11.88 12.03
CA TYR A 71 3.55 11.15 13.27
C TYR A 71 3.48 12.03 14.53
N ASN A 72 3.65 13.34 14.40
CA ASN A 72 3.84 14.24 15.54
C ASN A 72 2.65 15.20 15.75
N VAL A 73 1.73 15.32 14.80
CA VAL A 73 0.54 16.16 14.93
C VAL A 73 -0.40 15.58 15.99
N LYS A 74 -0.88 16.44 16.90
CA LYS A 74 -1.69 16.05 18.06
C LYS A 74 -3.16 15.82 17.69
N ASN A 75 -3.46 14.75 16.94
CA ASN A 75 -4.82 14.44 16.48
C ASN A 75 -5.57 15.66 15.94
N ASP A 76 -4.95 16.44 15.04
CA ASP A 76 -5.61 17.52 14.32
C ASP A 76 -6.12 16.99 12.96
N PRO A 77 -7.42 16.64 12.84
CA PRO A 77 -7.93 15.96 11.66
C PRO A 77 -7.76 16.78 10.38
N LYS A 78 -7.75 18.12 10.49
CA LYS A 78 -7.60 19.00 9.32
C LYS A 78 -6.20 18.91 8.73
N VAL A 79 -5.18 18.93 9.58
CA VAL A 79 -3.78 18.79 9.16
C VAL A 79 -3.54 17.40 8.57
N ILE A 80 -4.09 16.37 9.22
CA ILE A 80 -3.92 14.98 8.79
C ILE A 80 -4.59 14.73 7.44
N ASP A 81 -5.82 15.18 7.26
CA ASP A 81 -6.53 15.07 5.98
C ASP A 81 -5.78 15.78 4.85
N LEU A 82 -5.18 16.95 5.12
CA LEU A 82 -4.37 17.65 4.13
C LEU A 82 -3.12 16.84 3.76
N ILE A 83 -2.41 16.27 4.73
CA ILE A 83 -1.24 15.41 4.48
C ILE A 83 -1.65 14.19 3.64
N VAL A 84 -2.75 13.52 4.01
CA VAL A 84 -3.26 12.36 3.29
C VAL A 84 -3.68 12.74 1.87
N LYS A 85 -4.38 13.85 1.66
CA LYS A 85 -4.75 14.36 0.33
C LYS A 85 -3.52 14.65 -0.54
N ILE A 86 -2.46 15.21 0.05
CA ILE A 86 -1.17 15.41 -0.64
C ILE A 86 -0.55 14.06 -1.01
N LEU A 87 -0.47 13.11 -0.08
CA LEU A 87 0.11 11.79 -0.34
C LEU A 87 -0.70 11.01 -1.40
N VAL A 88 -2.03 11.08 -1.37
CA VAL A 88 -2.90 10.52 -2.41
C VAL A 88 -2.57 11.13 -3.77
N ASN A 89 -2.42 12.46 -3.86
CA ASN A 89 -2.09 13.13 -5.10
C ASN A 89 -0.68 12.76 -5.63
N LEU A 90 0.31 12.65 -4.74
CA LEU A 90 1.67 12.25 -5.07
C LEU A 90 1.78 10.78 -5.49
N THR A 91 0.86 9.93 -5.04
CA THR A 91 0.85 8.48 -5.31
C THR A 91 -0.06 8.06 -6.47
N VAL A 92 -0.57 9.02 -7.26
CA VAL A 92 -1.33 8.72 -8.49
C VAL A 92 -0.43 7.95 -9.48
N PRO A 93 -0.89 6.81 -10.03
CA PRO A 93 -0.13 6.04 -11.02
C PRO A 93 0.28 6.88 -12.23
N VAL A 94 1.48 6.64 -12.77
CA VAL A 94 2.08 7.49 -13.81
C VAL A 94 1.24 7.50 -15.10
N GLU A 95 0.58 6.39 -15.42
CA GLU A 95 -0.34 6.23 -16.55
C GLU A 95 -1.61 7.08 -16.41
N CYS A 96 -1.96 7.51 -15.20
CA CYS A 96 -3.05 8.44 -14.95
C CYS A 96 -2.60 9.91 -15.05
N LEU A 97 -1.29 10.18 -15.03
CA LEU A 97 -0.73 11.53 -15.08
C LEU A 97 -0.33 11.96 -16.49
N LEU A 98 0.08 11.01 -17.35
CA LEU A 98 0.74 11.29 -18.62
C LEU A 98 0.31 10.31 -19.73
N PRO A 99 0.22 10.76 -21.00
CA PRO A 99 0.02 9.89 -22.15
C PRO A 99 1.32 9.13 -22.48
N LEU A 100 1.52 7.95 -21.87
CA LEU A 100 2.78 7.19 -21.95
C LEU A 100 3.22 6.88 -23.39
N ASN A 101 2.27 6.59 -24.28
CA ASN A 101 2.53 6.32 -25.71
C ASN A 101 3.19 7.50 -26.45
N ILE A 102 2.98 8.73 -25.97
CA ILE A 102 3.62 9.93 -26.51
C ILE A 102 4.95 10.17 -25.80
N MET A 103 4.93 10.13 -24.46
CA MET A 103 6.09 10.44 -23.63
C MET A 103 7.27 9.49 -23.86
N LEU A 104 7.02 8.21 -24.13
CA LEU A 104 8.06 7.22 -24.41
C LEU A 104 8.80 7.43 -25.73
N LYS A 105 8.36 8.36 -26.60
CA LYS A 105 9.01 8.64 -27.89
C LYS A 105 10.16 9.63 -27.80
N THR A 106 10.23 10.41 -26.71
CA THR A 106 11.26 11.45 -26.53
C THR A 106 12.09 11.17 -25.28
N ASP A 107 13.35 11.59 -25.27
CA ASP A 107 14.23 11.40 -24.10
C ASP A 107 13.73 12.20 -22.90
N GLN A 108 13.23 13.41 -23.13
CA GLN A 108 12.65 14.24 -22.07
C GLN A 108 11.39 13.59 -21.47
N GLY A 109 10.54 12.99 -22.31
CA GLY A 109 9.35 12.28 -21.83
C GLY A 109 9.73 11.03 -21.02
N ARG A 110 10.71 10.25 -21.48
CA ARG A 110 11.25 9.10 -20.73
C ARG A 110 11.83 9.52 -19.37
N ASN A 111 12.61 10.60 -19.33
CA ASN A 111 13.15 11.14 -18.08
C ASN A 111 12.04 11.58 -17.12
N THR A 112 10.99 12.21 -17.65
CA THR A 112 9.83 12.61 -16.84
C THR A 112 9.13 11.39 -16.23
N ILE A 113 8.88 10.35 -17.02
CA ILE A 113 8.30 9.09 -16.53
C ILE A 113 9.19 8.46 -15.46
N TYR A 114 10.51 8.42 -15.68
CA TYR A 114 11.46 7.86 -14.73
C TYR A 114 11.40 8.56 -13.37
N GLU A 115 11.46 9.89 -13.35
CA GLU A 115 11.42 10.68 -12.11
C GLU A 115 10.09 10.54 -11.36
N LEU A 116 8.97 10.38 -12.07
CA LEU A 116 7.67 10.13 -11.47
C LEU A 116 7.57 8.73 -10.87
N ASN A 117 8.12 7.70 -11.53
CA ASN A 117 8.18 6.36 -10.93
C ASN A 117 9.14 6.32 -9.73
N TRP A 118 10.20 7.13 -9.74
CA TRP A 118 11.07 7.29 -8.58
C TRP A 118 10.34 7.93 -7.39
N LEU A 119 9.49 8.94 -7.64
CA LEU A 119 8.61 9.51 -6.61
C LEU A 119 7.71 8.43 -6.01
N LEU A 120 7.02 7.64 -6.85
CA LEU A 120 6.15 6.54 -6.40
C LEU A 120 6.93 5.50 -5.57
N THR A 121 8.09 5.09 -6.04
CA THR A 121 8.98 4.17 -5.31
C THR A 121 9.34 4.73 -3.95
N SER A 122 9.75 6.00 -3.88
CA SER A 122 10.10 6.68 -2.64
C SER A 122 8.92 6.76 -1.67
N CYS A 123 7.70 6.98 -2.16
CA CYS A 123 6.47 6.89 -1.37
C CYS A 123 6.28 5.47 -0.81
N LYS A 124 6.39 4.43 -1.65
CA LYS A 124 6.22 3.03 -1.22
C LYS A 124 7.22 2.65 -0.12
N GLU A 125 8.49 3.01 -0.29
CA GLU A 125 9.52 2.79 0.73
C GLU A 125 9.24 3.53 2.04
N ALA A 126 8.60 4.69 1.99
CA ALA A 126 8.23 5.44 3.17
C ALA A 126 7.14 4.76 4.00
N PHE A 127 6.39 3.84 3.38
CA PHE A 127 5.34 3.04 4.02
C PHE A 127 5.84 1.71 4.58
N LEU A 128 7.13 1.39 4.41
CA LEU A 128 7.76 0.28 5.13
C LEU A 128 7.87 0.54 6.63
N ASP A 129 7.90 1.82 7.04
CA ASP A 129 7.84 2.20 8.45
C ASP A 129 6.43 1.88 9.01
N PRO A 130 6.32 1.01 10.04
CA PRO A 130 5.03 0.63 10.60
C PRO A 130 4.26 1.82 11.18
N ARG A 131 4.92 2.93 11.53
CA ARG A 131 4.23 4.16 11.98
C ARG A 131 3.33 4.73 10.89
N SER A 132 3.76 4.68 9.62
CA SER A 132 2.98 5.16 8.47
C SER A 132 1.64 4.42 8.34
N THR A 133 1.68 3.09 8.38
CA THR A 133 0.47 2.28 8.27
C THR A 133 -0.36 2.38 9.56
N CYS A 134 0.29 2.41 10.73
CA CYS A 134 -0.39 2.48 12.02
C CYS A 134 -1.26 3.72 12.13
N THR A 135 -0.69 4.89 11.79
CA THR A 135 -1.43 6.15 11.82
C THR A 135 -2.70 6.09 10.96
N ILE A 136 -2.62 5.49 9.77
CA ILE A 136 -3.79 5.34 8.89
C ILE A 136 -4.86 4.45 9.53
N ILE A 137 -4.47 3.29 10.04
CA ILE A 137 -5.41 2.34 10.63
C ILE A 137 -6.08 2.94 11.88
N VAL A 138 -5.30 3.60 12.74
CA VAL A 138 -5.81 4.28 13.93
C VAL A 138 -6.81 5.36 13.56
N TYR A 139 -6.55 6.21 12.55
CA TYR A 139 -7.50 7.25 12.16
C TYR A 139 -8.79 6.69 11.57
N ILE A 140 -8.72 5.65 10.75
CA ILE A 140 -9.94 5.00 10.25
C ILE A 140 -10.75 4.45 11.43
N GLN A 141 -10.09 3.80 12.40
CA GLN A 141 -10.76 3.27 13.58
C GLN A 141 -11.40 4.37 14.43
N GLU A 142 -10.67 5.46 14.73
CA GLU A 142 -11.19 6.62 15.48
C GLU A 142 -12.44 7.22 14.82
N ILE A 143 -12.51 7.24 13.49
CA ILE A 143 -13.69 7.68 12.76
C ILE A 143 -14.83 6.66 12.88
N LEU A 144 -14.55 5.37 12.71
CA LEU A 144 -15.54 4.30 12.81
C LEU A 144 -16.16 4.20 14.21
N ASP A 145 -15.38 4.47 15.26
CA ASP A 145 -15.81 4.47 16.66
C ASP A 145 -16.85 5.56 16.96
N LYS A 146 -17.04 6.54 16.07
CA LYS A 146 -18.14 7.52 16.15
C LYS A 146 -19.52 6.89 15.93
N GLY A 147 -19.59 5.68 15.34
CA GLY A 147 -20.85 4.97 15.06
C GLY A 147 -21.79 5.78 14.17
N ASP A 148 -23.01 6.04 14.65
CA ASP A 148 -24.02 6.79 13.88
C ASP A 148 -23.71 8.29 13.71
N LYS A 149 -22.64 8.80 14.34
CA LYS A 149 -22.23 10.21 14.26
C LYS A 149 -21.20 10.49 13.16
N ILE A 150 -20.89 9.52 12.31
CA ILE A 150 -19.98 9.69 11.17
C ILE A 150 -20.57 10.74 10.21
N SER A 151 -19.81 11.80 9.96
CA SER A 151 -20.19 12.87 9.03
C SER A 151 -19.82 12.54 7.57
N PRO A 152 -20.32 13.32 6.58
CA PRO A 152 -19.87 13.20 5.20
C PRO A 152 -18.37 13.46 5.03
N ASP A 153 -17.81 14.43 5.78
CA ASP A 153 -16.38 14.74 5.77
C ASP A 153 -15.58 13.55 6.30
N ASP A 154 -16.04 12.91 7.39
CA ASP A 154 -15.45 11.68 7.92
C ASP A 154 -15.42 10.54 6.89
N CYS A 155 -16.50 10.40 6.10
CA CYS A 155 -16.56 9.42 5.02
C CYS A 155 -15.54 9.73 3.92
N GLU A 156 -15.35 11.01 3.58
CA GLU A 156 -14.33 11.45 2.63
C GLU A 156 -12.92 11.15 3.16
N SER A 157 -12.66 11.39 4.45
CA SER A 157 -11.39 11.09 5.10
C SER A 157 -11.09 9.59 5.02
N ILE A 158 -12.03 8.71 5.42
CA ILE A 158 -11.88 7.25 5.29
C ILE A 158 -11.56 6.86 3.84
N ASN A 159 -12.30 7.40 2.87
CA ASN A 159 -12.08 7.08 1.47
C ASN A 159 -10.68 7.51 1.00
N ASN A 160 -10.19 8.68 1.43
CA ASN A 160 -8.84 9.15 1.12
C ASN A 160 -7.74 8.28 1.76
N PHE A 161 -7.93 7.83 3.00
CA PHE A 161 -7.01 6.89 3.65
C PHE A 161 -6.93 5.54 2.92
N LEU A 162 -8.08 4.96 2.56
CA LEU A 162 -8.13 3.72 1.80
C LEU A 162 -7.53 3.89 0.40
N LEU A 163 -7.75 5.04 -0.22
CA LEU A 163 -7.21 5.37 -1.54
C LEU A 163 -5.67 5.50 -1.48
N LEU A 164 -5.14 6.06 -0.40
CA LEU A 164 -3.70 6.10 -0.16
C LEU A 164 -3.11 4.69 -0.04
N LEU A 165 -3.70 3.82 0.78
CA LEU A 165 -3.25 2.42 0.89
C LEU A 165 -3.33 1.71 -0.47
N ARG A 166 -4.43 1.91 -1.21
CA ARG A 166 -4.61 1.36 -2.56
C ARG A 166 -3.50 1.82 -3.47
N ASN A 167 -3.20 3.12 -3.51
CA ASN A 167 -2.13 3.66 -4.34
C ASN A 167 -0.78 3.06 -3.96
N ILE A 168 -0.43 3.03 -2.67
CA ILE A 168 0.85 2.50 -2.18
C ILE A 168 1.05 1.03 -2.57
N LEU A 169 0.03 0.19 -2.37
CA LEU A 169 0.09 -1.24 -2.74
C LEU A 169 0.01 -1.47 -4.26
N HIS A 170 -0.44 -0.48 -5.04
CA HIS A 170 -0.47 -0.57 -6.50
C HIS A 170 0.93 -0.39 -7.10
N ILE A 171 1.77 0.45 -6.49
CA ILE A 171 3.11 0.78 -6.95
C ILE A 171 3.92 -0.51 -7.18
N PRO A 172 4.51 -0.69 -8.38
CA PRO A 172 5.24 -1.91 -8.71
C PRO A 172 6.46 -2.10 -7.79
N GLU A 173 6.84 -3.35 -7.56
CA GLU A 173 8.11 -3.65 -6.92
C GLU A 173 9.27 -3.19 -7.80
N VAL A 174 10.27 -2.55 -7.18
CA VAL A 174 11.54 -2.27 -7.85
C VAL A 174 12.27 -3.59 -7.98
N ARG A 175 12.42 -4.09 -9.22
CA ARG A 175 13.26 -5.26 -9.49
C ARG A 175 14.70 -4.88 -9.17
N GLY A 176 15.23 -5.46 -8.10
CA GLY A 176 16.54 -5.10 -7.53
C GLY A 176 16.50 -4.87 -6.03
N GLY A 177 15.65 -5.61 -5.31
CA GLY A 177 15.68 -5.64 -3.84
C GLY A 177 17.12 -5.84 -3.34
N ALA A 178 17.38 -5.33 -2.14
CA ALA A 178 18.69 -5.36 -1.51
C ALA A 178 19.45 -6.67 -1.82
N PRO A 179 20.75 -6.60 -2.15
CA PRO A 179 21.53 -7.78 -2.51
C PRO A 179 21.42 -8.80 -1.38
N GLY A 180 20.67 -9.89 -1.60
CA GLY A 180 20.36 -10.86 -0.54
C GLY A 180 18.93 -11.43 -0.52
N GLY A 181 18.03 -11.05 -1.43
CA GLY A 181 16.70 -11.69 -1.49
C GLY A 181 15.80 -11.33 -0.31
N GLY A 182 15.81 -10.06 0.12
CA GLY A 182 14.94 -9.56 1.17
C GLY A 182 13.44 -9.67 0.83
N ALA A 183 12.59 -9.61 1.87
CA ALA A 183 11.14 -9.65 1.71
C ALA A 183 10.63 -8.51 0.80
N SER A 184 9.69 -8.83 -0.09
CA SER A 184 9.01 -7.86 -0.97
C SER A 184 8.48 -6.67 -0.17
N HIS A 185 8.67 -5.44 -0.68
CA HIS A 185 8.10 -4.25 -0.03
C HIS A 185 6.58 -4.40 0.14
N GLN A 186 5.90 -4.98 -0.86
CA GLN A 186 4.49 -5.35 -0.79
C GLN A 186 4.18 -6.18 0.47
N ASN A 187 4.91 -7.28 0.68
CA ASN A 187 4.64 -8.21 1.77
C ASN A 187 4.92 -7.56 3.13
N HIS A 188 5.95 -6.72 3.24
CA HIS A 188 6.24 -5.98 4.47
C HIS A 188 5.12 -5.00 4.80
N ILE A 189 4.65 -4.21 3.84
CA ILE A 189 3.55 -3.26 4.06
C ILE A 189 2.26 -4.02 4.44
N VAL A 190 1.95 -5.11 3.73
CA VAL A 190 0.79 -5.97 4.05
C VAL A 190 0.91 -6.56 5.46
N TRP A 191 2.10 -7.03 5.86
CA TRP A 191 2.36 -7.53 7.21
C TRP A 191 2.09 -6.46 8.28
N ASN A 192 2.59 -5.24 8.08
CA ASN A 192 2.35 -4.13 9.00
C ASN A 192 0.85 -3.86 9.16
N LEU A 193 0.11 -3.83 8.04
CA LEU A 193 -1.34 -3.57 8.04
C LEU A 193 -2.12 -4.63 8.82
N PHE A 194 -1.84 -5.92 8.63
CA PHE A 194 -2.52 -6.99 9.38
C PHE A 194 -2.08 -7.06 10.83
N SER A 195 -0.81 -6.77 11.13
CA SER A 195 -0.33 -6.62 12.51
C SER A 195 -1.04 -5.47 13.25
N GLN A 196 -1.61 -4.53 12.50
CA GLN A 196 -2.38 -3.38 13.01
C GLN A 196 -3.89 -3.58 12.87
N HIS A 197 -4.36 -4.80 12.63
CA HIS A 197 -5.79 -5.16 12.56
C HIS A 197 -6.57 -4.59 11.36
N LEU A 198 -5.93 -4.44 10.20
CA LEU A 198 -6.63 -4.07 8.95
C LEU A 198 -7.82 -5.01 8.65
N ASP A 199 -7.72 -6.30 8.96
CA ASP A 199 -8.80 -7.28 8.81
C ASP A 199 -10.09 -6.84 9.52
N LYS A 200 -9.98 -6.43 10.80
CA LYS A 200 -11.13 -5.96 11.59
C LYS A 200 -11.69 -4.67 11.01
N VAL A 201 -10.83 -3.74 10.60
CA VAL A 201 -11.23 -2.48 9.95
C VAL A 201 -11.98 -2.75 8.64
N LEU A 202 -11.50 -3.66 7.80
CA LEU A 202 -12.17 -4.02 6.55
C LEU A 202 -13.56 -4.62 6.80
N ILE A 203 -13.70 -5.48 7.81
CA ILE A 203 -15.01 -6.05 8.19
C ILE A 203 -15.96 -4.94 8.63
N GLN A 204 -15.52 -4.04 9.52
CA GLN A 204 -16.32 -2.90 9.98
C GLN A 204 -16.74 -1.99 8.82
N LEU A 205 -15.83 -1.70 7.88
CA LEU A 205 -16.12 -0.88 6.70
C LEU A 205 -17.16 -1.52 5.78
N ILE A 206 -17.13 -2.85 5.59
CA ILE A 206 -18.09 -3.56 4.73
C ILE A 206 -19.47 -3.67 5.38
N THR A 207 -19.54 -3.82 6.71
CA THR A 207 -20.81 -3.93 7.43
C THR A 207 -21.42 -2.58 7.78
N ASN A 208 -20.68 -1.48 7.62
CA ASN A 208 -21.16 -0.13 7.90
C ASN A 208 -22.32 0.30 6.97
N GLN A 209 -23.22 1.13 7.49
CA GLN A 209 -24.32 1.73 6.73
C GLN A 209 -23.82 2.67 5.62
N ASN A 210 -22.71 3.37 5.84
CA ASN A 210 -22.09 4.32 4.90
C ASN A 210 -21.13 3.65 3.90
N ARG A 211 -21.13 2.32 3.78
CA ARG A 211 -20.16 1.58 2.93
C ARG A 211 -20.12 2.03 1.47
N SER A 212 -21.21 2.62 0.95
CA SER A 212 -21.26 3.16 -0.41
C SER A 212 -20.19 4.23 -0.69
N TYR A 213 -19.71 4.93 0.33
CA TYR A 213 -18.68 5.97 0.20
C TYR A 213 -17.29 5.39 -0.15
N TRP A 214 -16.99 4.15 0.25
CA TRP A 214 -15.63 3.56 0.11
C TRP A 214 -15.59 2.19 -0.55
N VAL A 215 -16.75 1.56 -0.83
CA VAL A 215 -16.83 0.22 -1.43
C VAL A 215 -16.01 0.10 -2.71
N MET A 216 -15.99 1.14 -3.55
CA MET A 216 -15.24 1.12 -4.81
C MET A 216 -13.73 1.04 -4.57
N VAL A 217 -13.21 1.81 -3.60
CA VAL A 217 -11.78 1.78 -3.25
C VAL A 217 -11.43 0.46 -2.58
N MET A 218 -12.31 -0.09 -1.74
CA MET A 218 -12.10 -1.39 -1.12
C MET A 218 -11.97 -2.52 -2.14
N VAL A 219 -12.84 -2.55 -3.17
CA VAL A 219 -12.78 -3.54 -4.24
C VAL A 219 -11.47 -3.46 -5.04
N GLN A 220 -10.83 -2.28 -5.09
CA GLN A 220 -9.50 -2.11 -5.69
C GLN A 220 -8.36 -2.47 -4.73
N LEU A 221 -8.54 -2.20 -3.43
CA LEU A 221 -7.54 -2.44 -2.40
C LEU A 221 -7.37 -3.93 -2.10
N ILE A 222 -8.46 -4.67 -1.93
CA ILE A 222 -8.43 -6.09 -1.53
C ILE A 222 -7.59 -6.94 -2.51
N PRO A 223 -7.75 -6.85 -3.84
CA PRO A 223 -6.89 -7.59 -4.77
C PRO A 223 -5.41 -7.24 -4.65
N LEU A 224 -5.06 -6.00 -4.28
CA LEU A 224 -3.68 -5.58 -4.10
C LEU A 224 -3.03 -6.19 -2.85
N ILE A 225 -3.82 -6.45 -1.80
CA ILE A 225 -3.36 -7.18 -0.60
C ILE A 225 -2.89 -8.60 -0.99
N TYR A 226 -3.55 -9.22 -1.97
CA TYR A 226 -3.25 -10.58 -2.43
C TYR A 226 -2.45 -10.65 -3.74
N LYS A 227 -1.97 -9.52 -4.28
CA LYS A 227 -1.38 -9.39 -5.64
C LYS A 227 -0.28 -10.41 -5.96
N ASP A 228 0.52 -10.77 -4.96
CA ASP A 228 1.68 -11.66 -5.10
C ASP A 228 1.49 -13.01 -4.37
N GLN A 229 0.23 -13.37 -4.06
CA GLN A 229 -0.11 -14.62 -3.38
C GLN A 229 -0.55 -15.71 -4.38
N HIS A 230 -0.06 -16.93 -4.20
CA HIS A 230 -0.43 -18.05 -5.06
C HIS A 230 -1.83 -18.58 -4.69
N VAL A 231 -2.75 -18.59 -5.65
CA VAL A 231 -4.16 -18.99 -5.43
C VAL A 231 -4.31 -20.38 -4.81
N GLY A 232 -3.50 -21.36 -5.24
CA GLY A 232 -3.55 -22.71 -4.67
C GLY A 232 -3.10 -22.76 -3.20
N THR A 233 -2.19 -21.87 -2.81
CA THR A 233 -1.75 -21.75 -1.41
C THR A 233 -2.86 -21.14 -0.57
N LEU A 234 -3.49 -20.07 -1.05
CA LEU A 234 -4.62 -19.43 -0.37
C LEU A 234 -5.80 -20.39 -0.21
N GLN A 235 -6.15 -21.12 -1.27
CA GLN A 235 -7.24 -22.11 -1.22
C GLN A 235 -6.96 -23.20 -0.18
N ARG A 236 -5.73 -23.72 -0.11
CA ARG A 236 -5.37 -24.73 0.88
C ARG A 236 -5.46 -24.19 2.30
N LEU A 237 -4.95 -22.98 2.56
CA LEU A 237 -5.05 -22.34 3.87
C LEU A 237 -6.50 -22.07 4.27
N LEU A 238 -7.33 -21.64 3.31
CA LEU A 238 -8.74 -21.38 3.54
C LEU A 238 -9.51 -22.67 3.86
N ASN A 239 -9.26 -23.76 3.12
CA ASN A 239 -9.88 -25.05 3.40
C ASN A 239 -9.49 -25.56 4.79
N HIS A 240 -8.20 -25.47 5.15
CA HIS A 240 -7.73 -25.84 6.49
C HIS A 240 -8.45 -25.05 7.58
N TRP A 241 -8.58 -23.74 7.40
CA TRP A 241 -9.29 -22.88 8.35
C TRP A 241 -10.78 -23.25 8.48
N PHE A 242 -11.44 -23.58 7.38
CA PHE A 242 -12.83 -24.07 7.43
C PHE A 242 -12.93 -25.42 8.16
N ASP A 243 -12.02 -26.34 7.89
CA ASP A 243 -12.01 -27.67 8.53
C ASP A 243 -11.77 -27.55 10.05
N GLU A 244 -10.86 -26.68 10.49
CA GLU A 244 -10.63 -26.38 11.91
C GLU A 244 -11.84 -25.73 12.57
N ALA A 245 -12.41 -24.69 11.95
CA ALA A 245 -13.57 -23.98 12.50
C ALA A 245 -14.83 -24.86 12.61
N MET A 246 -14.98 -25.86 11.73
CA MET A 246 -16.07 -26.82 11.78
C MET A 246 -15.81 -27.97 12.76
N SER A 247 -14.54 -28.32 13.01
CA SER A 247 -14.16 -29.38 13.95
C SER A 247 -14.26 -28.94 15.42
N GLU A 248 -13.99 -27.66 15.73
CA GLU A 248 -14.19 -27.13 17.10
C GLU A 248 -15.66 -27.09 17.55
N SER A 249 -16.62 -27.30 16.63
CA SER A 249 -18.06 -27.30 16.93
C SER A 249 -18.66 -28.67 17.25
N SER A 250 -17.91 -29.78 17.13
CA SER A 250 -18.48 -31.14 17.20
C SER A 250 -18.11 -31.99 18.43
N ASP A 251 -17.34 -31.46 19.39
CA ASP A 251 -16.82 -32.28 20.50
C ASP A 251 -17.63 -32.23 21.82
N ASP A 252 -18.77 -31.54 21.87
CA ASP A 252 -19.66 -31.54 23.04
C ASP A 252 -20.87 -32.47 22.83
N ASN A 253 -20.63 -33.78 22.83
CA ASN A 253 -21.69 -34.73 23.14
C ASN A 253 -21.14 -35.95 23.91
N GLU A 254 -21.75 -36.18 25.07
CA GLU A 254 -21.62 -37.34 25.97
C GLU A 254 -20.51 -37.35 27.03
N SER A 255 -20.83 -36.81 28.22
CA SER A 255 -20.86 -37.69 29.40
C SER A 255 -21.84 -37.18 30.46
N ASN A 256 -23.06 -37.73 30.42
CA ASN A 256 -23.92 -37.84 31.59
C ASN A 256 -23.44 -39.03 32.41
N THR A 257 -22.69 -38.78 33.49
CA THR A 257 -22.58 -39.74 34.59
C THR A 257 -22.93 -39.03 35.89
N SER A 258 -24.09 -39.37 36.44
CA SER A 258 -24.55 -38.95 37.77
C SER A 258 -23.54 -39.33 38.86
N PRO A 259 -23.44 -38.56 39.96
CA PRO A 259 -22.59 -38.93 41.08
C PRO A 259 -23.25 -40.08 41.85
N GLN A 260 -22.53 -41.20 41.99
CA GLN A 260 -22.80 -42.17 43.05
C GLN A 260 -22.00 -41.76 44.29
N ASP A 261 -22.75 -41.49 45.35
CA ASP A 261 -22.31 -41.35 46.72
C ASP A 261 -21.92 -42.75 47.25
N GLU A 262 -20.71 -42.90 47.79
CA GLU A 262 -20.39 -43.68 49.00
C GLU A 262 -18.87 -43.86 49.20
N GLY A 263 -18.36 -43.27 50.28
CA GLY A 263 -17.69 -44.01 51.36
C GLY A 263 -16.28 -44.58 51.16
N SER A 264 -15.35 -44.11 52.00
CA SER A 264 -14.05 -44.70 52.42
C SER A 264 -12.94 -44.71 51.36
N GLY A 265 -11.65 -44.52 51.64
CA GLY A 265 -10.86 -44.37 52.85
C GLY A 265 -9.37 -44.42 52.43
N ASP A 266 -8.51 -43.84 53.25
CA ASP A 266 -7.05 -44.09 53.33
C ASP A 266 -6.06 -43.73 52.19
N SER A 267 -5.21 -42.74 52.52
CA SER A 267 -3.74 -42.80 52.58
C SER A 267 -2.83 -43.10 51.37
N SER A 268 -2.17 -42.03 50.91
CA SER A 268 -0.69 -41.84 50.80
C SER A 268 0.19 -42.39 49.65
N SER A 269 1.18 -41.54 49.29
CA SER A 269 2.52 -41.81 48.70
C SER A 269 2.59 -42.06 47.18
N MET A 270 3.59 -41.68 46.37
CA MET A 270 5.01 -41.33 46.55
C MET A 270 5.53 -40.35 45.46
N MET A 271 6.71 -39.81 45.75
CA MET A 271 7.64 -39.03 44.91
C MET A 271 8.13 -39.77 43.65
N THR A 272 8.55 -39.03 42.60
CA THR A 272 9.95 -39.00 42.07
C THR A 272 10.19 -37.79 41.15
N SER A 273 11.30 -37.10 41.38
CA SER A 273 12.08 -36.15 40.54
C SER A 273 12.64 -36.84 39.25
N ASP A 274 13.26 -36.25 38.22
CA ASP A 274 13.98 -34.98 37.97
C ASP A 274 14.34 -34.86 36.44
N PRO A 275 15.02 -33.78 35.96
CA PRO A 275 15.13 -33.30 34.57
C PRO A 275 16.46 -33.64 33.84
N THR A 276 16.64 -33.25 32.56
CA THR A 276 17.95 -32.97 31.87
C THR A 276 17.79 -32.30 30.49
N SER A 277 18.47 -31.16 30.22
CA SER A 277 19.61 -30.91 29.28
C SER A 277 19.21 -30.49 27.84
N ASP A 278 19.59 -29.34 27.23
CA ASP A 278 20.87 -28.60 26.96
C ASP A 278 21.44 -28.86 25.54
N SER A 279 22.04 -27.82 24.91
CA SER A 279 22.82 -27.72 23.63
C SER A 279 22.09 -27.08 22.42
N SER A 280 22.65 -26.25 21.51
CA SER A 280 23.92 -25.51 21.31
C SER A 280 23.70 -24.54 20.10
N ASP A 281 24.03 -23.25 20.21
CA ASP A 281 25.13 -22.48 19.57
C ASP A 281 25.55 -22.82 18.11
N ASN A 282 25.55 -21.82 17.21
CA ASN A 282 26.56 -21.64 16.15
C ASN A 282 26.51 -20.23 15.51
N GLY A 283 27.50 -19.39 15.84
CA GLY A 283 27.83 -18.16 15.11
C GLY A 283 28.75 -18.39 13.91
N GLY A 284 28.71 -17.48 12.93
CA GLY A 284 29.63 -17.45 11.79
C GLY A 284 29.59 -16.13 11.03
N SER A 285 30.56 -15.25 11.31
CA SER A 285 30.76 -13.95 10.66
C SER A 285 31.68 -14.09 9.44
N PHE A 286 31.29 -13.55 8.29
CA PHE A 286 32.15 -13.39 7.11
C PHE A 286 32.21 -11.93 6.65
N HIS A 287 33.41 -11.35 6.76
CA HIS A 287 33.81 -10.08 6.15
C HIS A 287 33.83 -10.18 4.61
N ARG A 288 33.15 -9.25 3.91
CA ARG A 288 33.48 -8.89 2.51
C ARG A 288 33.53 -7.38 2.32
N LYS A 289 34.63 -6.93 1.72
CA LYS A 289 34.93 -5.56 1.30
C LYS A 289 34.11 -5.22 0.05
N ASN A 290 33.37 -4.11 0.08
CA ASN A 290 32.68 -3.55 -1.09
C ASN A 290 33.58 -2.53 -1.80
N LYS A 291 33.67 -2.64 -3.12
CA LYS A 291 34.13 -1.59 -4.05
C LYS A 291 32.94 -1.30 -4.97
N ILE A 292 32.47 -0.06 -5.00
CA ILE A 292 31.27 0.36 -5.74
C ILE A 292 31.71 1.13 -6.99
N GLU A 293 31.32 0.67 -8.17
CA GLU A 293 31.22 1.45 -9.41
C GLU A 293 29.76 1.35 -9.92
N PRO A 294 29.19 2.43 -10.50
CA PRO A 294 27.79 2.44 -10.94
C PRO A 294 27.62 1.82 -12.34
N ASP A 295 26.70 0.85 -12.45
CA ASP A 295 26.46 0.07 -13.66
C ASP A 295 25.28 0.63 -14.49
N PHE A 296 25.54 0.91 -15.77
CA PHE A 296 24.62 1.55 -16.74
C PHE A 296 23.58 0.57 -17.35
N GLN A 297 23.61 -0.71 -17.00
CA GLN A 297 22.74 -1.75 -17.58
C GLN A 297 21.28 -1.70 -17.10
N HIS A 298 20.99 -0.96 -16.02
CA HIS A 298 19.64 -0.82 -15.45
C HIS A 298 18.63 -0.06 -16.36
N SER A 299 19.13 0.68 -17.37
CA SER A 299 18.33 1.54 -18.25
C SER A 299 17.53 0.75 -19.30
N THR A 300 18.05 -0.36 -19.79
CA THR A 300 17.43 -1.11 -20.91
C THR A 300 16.24 -1.95 -20.48
N ASP A 301 16.26 -2.51 -19.27
CA ASP A 301 15.25 -3.47 -18.82
C ASP A 301 13.92 -2.80 -18.44
N THR A 302 13.99 -1.59 -17.87
CA THR A 302 12.80 -0.80 -17.52
C THR A 302 12.09 -0.30 -18.78
N ILE A 303 12.83 0.13 -19.81
CA ILE A 303 12.27 0.56 -21.10
C ILE A 303 11.59 -0.61 -21.80
N GLN A 304 12.21 -1.80 -21.80
CA GLN A 304 11.60 -3.00 -22.40
C GLN A 304 10.29 -3.40 -21.72
N ASN A 305 10.17 -3.20 -20.40
CA ASN A 305 8.97 -3.56 -19.67
C ASN A 305 7.79 -2.63 -19.99
N TYR A 306 8.03 -1.32 -20.12
CA TYR A 306 7.01 -0.38 -20.60
C TYR A 306 6.62 -0.63 -22.06
N GLN A 307 7.58 -1.00 -22.91
CA GLN A 307 7.31 -1.38 -24.31
C GLN A 307 6.37 -2.59 -24.39
N ARG A 308 6.60 -3.63 -23.57
CA ARG A 308 5.71 -4.82 -23.49
C ARG A 308 4.31 -4.48 -23.00
N ILE A 309 4.19 -3.59 -22.01
CA ILE A 309 2.88 -3.15 -21.50
C ILE A 309 2.13 -2.35 -22.57
N ALA A 310 2.81 -1.45 -23.27
CA ALA A 310 2.23 -0.70 -24.39
C ALA A 310 1.76 -1.63 -25.53
N ASP A 311 2.54 -2.66 -25.86
CA ASP A 311 2.19 -3.66 -26.89
C ASP A 311 0.99 -4.53 -26.47
N MET A 312 0.87 -4.87 -25.19
CA MET A 312 -0.30 -5.60 -24.66
C MET A 312 -1.58 -4.76 -24.72
N ILE A 313 -1.48 -3.45 -24.48
CA ILE A 313 -2.60 -2.52 -24.60
C ILE A 313 -3.00 -2.32 -26.07
N ALA A 314 -2.02 -2.18 -26.97
CA ALA A 314 -2.26 -2.05 -28.41
C ALA A 314 -2.93 -3.31 -29.01
N LYS A 315 -2.58 -4.51 -28.52
CA LYS A 315 -3.19 -5.78 -28.95
C LYS A 315 -4.63 -5.98 -28.44
N LYS A 316 -4.98 -5.44 -27.27
CA LYS A 316 -6.37 -5.50 -26.75
C LYS A 316 -7.33 -4.54 -27.44
N GLY A 317 -6.83 -3.57 -28.22
CA GLY A 317 -7.64 -2.59 -28.96
C GLY A 317 -8.10 -3.01 -30.36
N GLN A 318 -7.71 -4.19 -30.85
CA GLN A 318 -8.13 -4.67 -32.18
C GLN A 318 -9.28 -5.68 -32.07
N ILE A 319 -10.52 -5.17 -32.10
CA ILE A 319 -11.68 -5.96 -32.53
C ILE A 319 -11.66 -5.96 -34.07
N PRO A 320 -11.59 -7.11 -34.77
CA PRO A 320 -11.65 -7.11 -36.23
C PRO A 320 -13.06 -6.70 -36.70
N PRO A 321 -13.18 -5.97 -37.82
CA PRO A 321 -14.49 -5.54 -38.31
C PRO A 321 -15.32 -6.74 -38.75
N HIS A 322 -16.58 -6.78 -38.32
CA HIS A 322 -17.59 -7.72 -38.80
C HIS A 322 -17.67 -7.67 -40.34
N LYS A 323 -17.37 -8.78 -41.00
CA LYS A 323 -17.71 -8.97 -42.42
C LYS A 323 -19.23 -9.01 -42.55
N HIS A 324 -19.82 -7.99 -43.17
CA HIS A 324 -21.18 -8.07 -43.68
C HIS A 324 -21.23 -9.11 -44.81
N ASN A 325 -22.01 -10.16 -44.60
CA ASN A 325 -22.26 -11.20 -45.58
C ASN A 325 -23.52 -10.83 -46.36
N THR A 326 -23.36 -10.21 -47.53
CA THR A 326 -24.47 -9.96 -48.47
C THR A 326 -24.79 -11.25 -49.21
N ASN A 327 -25.80 -11.98 -48.72
CA ASN A 327 -26.39 -13.10 -49.44
C ASN A 327 -27.22 -12.58 -50.63
N HIS A 328 -26.70 -12.75 -51.84
CA HIS A 328 -27.50 -12.74 -53.06
C HIS A 328 -28.35 -14.01 -53.11
N HIS A 329 -29.67 -13.87 -52.90
CA HIS A 329 -30.64 -14.87 -53.34
C HIS A 329 -31.16 -14.52 -54.73
N LYS A 330 -30.80 -15.38 -55.69
CA LYS A 330 -31.44 -15.49 -57.00
C LYS A 330 -32.87 -16.00 -56.78
N ASN A 331 -33.86 -15.19 -57.08
CA ASN A 331 -35.22 -15.68 -57.32
C ASN A 331 -35.40 -15.96 -58.81
N ASN A 332 -35.62 -17.22 -59.12
CA ASN A 332 -36.10 -17.69 -60.42
C ASN A 332 -37.55 -17.23 -60.62
N GLN A 333 -37.81 -16.59 -61.76
CA GLN A 333 -39.15 -16.46 -62.35
C GLN A 333 -39.55 -17.81 -62.96
N ILE A 334 -40.74 -18.34 -62.62
CA ILE A 334 -41.56 -19.13 -63.54
C ILE A 334 -43.05 -18.82 -63.25
N LYS A 335 -43.71 -18.33 -64.31
CA LYS A 335 -45.15 -18.09 -64.58
C LYS A 335 -45.80 -16.85 -64.00
#